data_AF-A0A9N9MYP3-F1
#
_entry.id   AF-A0A9N9MYP3-F1
#
_cell.length_a   1.000
_cell.length_b   1.000
_cell.length_c   1.000
_cell.angle_alpha   90.00
_cell.angle_beta   90.00
_cell.angle_gamma   90.00
#
_symmetry.space_group_name_H-M   'P 1'
#
loop_
_entity.id
_entity.type
_entity.pdbx_description
1 polymer ?
#
loop_
_entity_poly.entity_id
_entity_poly.type
_entity_poly.pdbx_seq_one_letter_code
_entity_poly.pdbx_strand_id
1 'polypeptide(L)'
;MLNIDRDGYDCDIENLKIVSSVSVSQELVVSIFVGDNEITSSDLMWILPSSRKLSRWSQIENLLTRYTFVNDISLDSIYCFKKAQYYLQEGIKKLDEGCEYKNLLGILLNQLFLLDCKKKRYSMPTMLFSLIIFCQSSSTYERVARSVLKNNKCDKCQSLVVLAKDIQTDHTYFNSLQRGGLCIATQETKFIYFHLCAIFEYIINNKDLESMFLKTNDHHNLLSQLTLLALESDTFNIDLNKICECGANSKKIYSFASLIMSNIILNNYTKFKNSECHKNKTDSSKKRKLTTLK
;
A
#
# COMPACT_ATOMS: atom_id res chain seq x y z
N MET A 1 31.79 21.19 -16.08
CA MET A 1 30.77 21.22 -17.15
C MET A 1 29.45 21.68 -16.55
N LEU A 2 28.74 22.61 -17.20
CA LEU A 2 27.45 23.15 -16.74
C LEU A 2 26.35 22.64 -17.65
N ASN A 3 25.27 22.09 -17.08
CA ASN A 3 24.06 21.77 -17.81
C ASN A 3 22.99 22.80 -17.46
N ILE A 4 22.45 23.46 -18.47
CA ILE A 4 21.55 24.61 -18.30
C ILE A 4 20.22 24.26 -18.93
N ASP A 5 19.15 24.40 -18.14
CA ASP A 5 17.80 24.23 -18.65
C ASP A 5 17.45 25.37 -19.60
N ARG A 6 16.85 25.04 -20.73
CA ARG A 6 16.36 26.03 -21.70
C ARG A 6 14.90 25.72 -21.97
N ASP A 7 14.07 25.98 -20.98
CA ASP A 7 12.63 25.98 -21.17
C ASP A 7 12.23 27.15 -22.09
N GLY A 8 11.78 26.83 -23.30
CA GLY A 8 11.00 27.74 -24.14
C GLY A 8 11.79 28.58 -25.16
N TYR A 9 11.16 28.76 -26.32
CA TYR A 9 11.57 29.64 -27.41
C TYR A 9 11.38 31.12 -27.01
N ASP A 10 12.21 31.63 -26.10
CA ASP A 10 12.60 33.05 -26.00
C ASP A 10 13.68 33.13 -24.91
N CYS A 11 14.95 33.25 -25.34
CA CYS A 11 16.11 33.22 -24.45
C CYS A 11 16.29 34.56 -23.73
N ASP A 12 15.46 34.84 -22.72
CA ASP A 12 15.84 35.74 -21.65
C ASP A 12 16.88 35.02 -20.77
N ILE A 13 18.13 35.49 -20.87
CA ILE A 13 19.29 34.97 -20.12
C ILE A 13 19.04 34.97 -18.61
N GLU A 14 18.12 35.82 -18.13
CA GLU A 14 17.76 35.95 -16.72
C GLU A 14 17.09 34.70 -16.11
N ASN A 15 16.55 33.79 -16.92
CA ASN A 15 15.90 32.57 -16.45
C ASN A 15 16.73 31.28 -16.64
N LEU A 16 18.02 31.39 -16.96
CA LEU A 16 18.89 30.23 -17.10
C LEU A 16 19.14 29.58 -15.74
N LYS A 17 18.57 28.38 -15.53
CA LYS A 17 18.79 27.59 -14.33
C LYS A 17 19.84 26.52 -14.61
N ILE A 18 20.91 26.50 -13.80
CA ILE A 18 21.88 25.40 -13.83
C ILE A 18 21.20 24.17 -13.22
N VAL A 19 20.96 23.15 -14.05
CA VAL A 19 20.32 21.90 -13.62
C VAL A 19 21.35 21.00 -12.94
N SER A 20 22.56 20.98 -13.47
CA SER A 20 23.66 20.26 -12.85
C SER A 20 25.01 20.87 -13.19
N SER A 21 25.97 20.72 -12.27
CA SER A 21 27.36 21.08 -12.52
C SER A 21 28.29 19.99 -12.01
N VAL A 22 29.34 19.71 -12.79
CA VAL A 22 30.45 18.84 -12.38
C VAL A 22 31.72 19.68 -12.43
N SER A 23 32.36 19.86 -11.28
CA SER A 23 33.64 20.55 -11.12
C SER A 23 34.73 19.58 -10.67
N VAL A 24 35.95 19.79 -11.17
CA VAL A 24 37.13 19.01 -10.80
C VAL A 24 38.20 19.98 -10.34
N SER A 25 38.66 19.83 -9.10
CA SER A 25 39.73 20.68 -8.55
C SER A 25 41.09 20.35 -9.14
N GLN A 26 42.11 21.16 -8.83
CA GLN A 26 43.49 20.92 -9.25
C GLN A 26 44.07 19.63 -8.65
N GLU A 27 43.58 19.22 -7.48
CA GLU A 27 43.92 17.96 -6.79
C GLU A 27 43.07 16.77 -7.27
N LEU A 28 42.35 16.94 -8.38
CA LEU A 28 41.47 15.96 -9.01
C LEU A 28 40.30 15.50 -8.13
N VAL A 29 39.86 16.35 -7.20
CA VAL A 29 38.67 16.10 -6.38
C VAL A 29 37.43 16.54 -7.15
N VAL A 30 36.41 15.70 -7.19
CA VAL A 30 35.15 15.99 -7.90
C VAL A 30 34.07 16.48 -6.96
N SER A 31 33.43 17.58 -7.33
CA SER A 31 32.17 18.04 -6.74
C SER A 31 31.09 18.07 -7.81
N ILE A 32 29.90 17.56 -7.45
CA ILE A 32 28.75 17.48 -8.35
C ILE A 32 27.59 18.16 -7.67
N PHE A 33 26.97 19.12 -8.36
CA PHE A 33 25.76 19.79 -7.91
C PHE A 33 24.61 19.46 -8.86
N VAL A 34 23.41 19.30 -8.30
CA VAL A 34 22.15 19.20 -9.04
C VAL A 34 21.20 20.25 -8.47
N GLY A 35 20.91 21.29 -9.27
CA GLY A 35 20.43 22.58 -8.77
C GLY A 35 21.39 23.16 -7.73
N ASP A 36 20.85 23.60 -6.59
CA ASP A 36 21.64 24.18 -5.49
C ASP A 36 22.23 23.14 -4.52
N ASN A 37 22.03 21.84 -4.80
CA ASN A 37 22.39 20.78 -3.86
C ASN A 37 23.65 20.03 -4.32
N GLU A 38 24.64 19.95 -3.43
CA GLU A 38 25.80 19.10 -3.65
C GLU A 38 25.47 17.62 -3.39
N ILE A 39 25.88 16.75 -4.33
CA ILE A 39 25.74 15.30 -4.19
C ILE A 39 26.75 14.79 -3.16
N THR A 40 26.26 13.97 -2.23
CA THR A 40 27.06 13.46 -1.11
C THR A 40 28.08 12.40 -1.56
N SER A 41 29.13 12.19 -0.75
CA SER A 41 30.18 11.21 -1.07
C SER A 41 29.61 9.79 -1.13
N SER A 42 28.65 9.47 -0.25
CA SER A 42 27.95 8.19 -0.21
C SER A 42 27.22 7.88 -1.52
N ASP A 43 26.64 8.90 -2.15
CA ASP A 43 25.91 8.73 -3.42
C ASP A 43 26.85 8.59 -4.62
N LEU A 44 28.12 8.96 -4.48
CA LEU A 44 29.14 8.85 -5.52
C LEU A 44 30.03 7.61 -5.37
N MET A 45 29.93 6.86 -4.26
CA MET A 45 30.80 5.71 -3.94
C MET A 45 30.81 4.60 -5.01
N TRP A 46 29.78 4.55 -5.85
CA TRP A 46 29.69 3.57 -6.94
C TRP A 46 30.61 3.89 -8.13
N ILE A 47 31.11 5.14 -8.25
CA ILE A 47 32.14 5.52 -9.25
C ILE A 47 33.42 5.98 -8.57
N LEU A 48 33.31 6.81 -7.54
CA LEU A 48 34.43 7.48 -6.91
C LEU A 48 34.74 6.85 -5.55
N PRO A 49 36.03 6.81 -5.15
CA PRO A 49 36.38 6.46 -3.78
C PRO A 49 35.84 7.51 -2.80
N SER A 50 35.81 7.21 -1.50
CA SER A 50 35.32 8.13 -0.46
C SER A 50 36.04 9.47 -0.41
N SER A 51 37.29 9.52 -0.89
CA SER A 51 38.08 10.76 -1.05
C SER A 51 37.61 11.66 -2.20
N ARG A 52 36.67 11.18 -3.03
CA ARG A 52 36.18 11.81 -4.27
C ARG A 52 37.26 12.16 -5.29
N LYS A 53 38.48 11.65 -5.12
CA LYS A 53 39.57 11.85 -6.06
C LYS A 53 39.40 10.93 -7.25
N LEU A 54 39.60 11.50 -8.43
CA LEU A 54 39.66 10.73 -9.66
C LEU A 54 40.94 9.91 -9.68
N SER A 55 40.77 8.65 -10.04
CA SER A 55 41.85 7.70 -10.26
C SER A 55 41.98 7.28 -11.73
N ARG A 56 40.89 7.42 -12.50
CA ARG A 56 40.79 7.01 -13.90
C ARG A 56 39.87 7.95 -14.69
N TRP A 57 40.20 8.18 -15.95
CA TRP A 57 39.40 9.05 -16.83
C TRP A 57 37.96 8.55 -17.02
N SER A 58 37.76 7.23 -17.09
CA SER A 58 36.43 6.61 -17.23
C SER A 58 35.46 6.96 -16.09
N GLN A 59 35.97 7.39 -14.93
CA GLN A 59 35.14 7.86 -13.84
C GLN A 59 34.47 9.20 -14.19
N ILE A 60 35.19 10.13 -14.85
CA ILE A 60 34.59 11.39 -15.34
C ILE A 60 33.51 11.09 -16.37
N GLU A 61 33.80 10.23 -17.34
CA GLU A 61 32.85 9.90 -18.42
C GLU A 61 31.55 9.31 -17.87
N ASN A 62 31.64 8.42 -16.88
CA ASN A 62 30.47 7.84 -16.22
C ASN A 62 29.67 8.88 -15.41
N LEU A 63 30.36 9.83 -14.76
CA LEU A 63 29.69 10.92 -14.03
C LEU A 63 28.98 11.87 -14.99
N LEU A 64 29.66 12.27 -16.06
CA LEU A 64 29.06 13.12 -17.09
C LEU A 64 27.84 12.41 -17.67
N THR A 65 27.96 11.17 -18.16
CA THR A 65 26.82 10.42 -18.73
C THR A 65 25.59 10.39 -17.82
N ARG A 66 25.78 10.21 -16.51
CA ARG A 66 24.67 10.14 -15.55
C ARG A 66 24.06 11.51 -15.23
N TYR A 67 24.88 12.55 -15.15
CA TYR A 67 24.46 13.86 -14.64
C TYR A 67 24.30 14.92 -15.74
N THR A 68 24.66 14.63 -17.00
CA THR A 68 24.40 15.48 -18.17
C THR A 68 23.08 15.17 -18.87
N PHE A 69 22.55 13.94 -18.75
CA PHE A 69 21.23 13.61 -19.29
C PHE A 69 20.15 13.79 -18.23
N VAL A 70 19.54 14.97 -18.22
CA VAL A 70 18.30 15.23 -17.48
C VAL A 70 17.19 14.48 -18.22
N ASN A 71 16.85 13.28 -17.75
CA ASN A 71 15.54 12.72 -18.04
C ASN A 71 14.54 13.48 -17.16
N ASP A 72 13.75 14.36 -17.78
CA ASP A 72 12.77 15.34 -17.25
C ASP A 72 11.76 14.86 -16.18
N ILE A 73 11.82 13.62 -15.70
CA ILE A 73 10.76 13.04 -14.85
C ILE A 73 11.27 12.63 -13.46
N SER A 74 12.58 12.61 -13.19
CA SER A 74 13.07 11.86 -12.00
C SER A 74 13.65 12.65 -10.83
N LEU A 75 14.14 13.89 -11.00
CA LEU A 75 14.85 14.58 -9.92
C LEU A 75 13.97 15.53 -9.08
N ASP A 76 13.07 16.29 -9.71
CA ASP A 76 12.16 17.19 -9.00
C ASP A 76 11.16 16.44 -8.10
N SER A 77 10.65 15.30 -8.56
CA SER A 77 9.71 14.48 -7.78
C SER A 77 10.36 13.88 -6.53
N ILE A 78 11.56 13.32 -6.64
CA ILE A 78 12.35 12.79 -5.51
C ILE A 78 12.69 13.89 -4.50
N TYR A 79 13.07 15.08 -4.99
CA TYR A 79 13.35 16.23 -4.13
C TYR A 79 12.12 16.73 -3.39
N CYS A 80 10.97 16.84 -4.06
CA CYS A 80 9.69 17.16 -3.43
C CYS A 80 9.29 16.15 -2.35
N PHE A 81 9.53 14.86 -2.57
CA PHE A 81 9.26 13.81 -1.57
C PHE A 81 10.13 13.96 -0.32
N LYS A 82 11.44 14.19 -0.48
CA LYS A 82 12.35 14.40 0.66
C LYS A 82 12.01 15.68 1.44
N LYS A 83 11.63 16.75 0.73
CA LYS A 83 11.19 18.00 1.35
C LYS A 83 9.86 17.84 2.10
N ALA A 84 8.91 17.09 1.53
CA ALA A 84 7.64 16.75 2.18
C ALA A 84 7.86 15.87 3.43
N GLN A 85 8.74 14.86 3.35
CA GLN A 85 9.14 14.03 4.49
C GLN A 85 9.69 14.91 5.61
N TYR A 86 10.65 15.80 5.30
CA TYR A 86 11.26 16.70 6.27
C TYR A 86 10.22 17.57 7.00
N TYR A 87 9.32 18.24 6.26
CA TYR A 87 8.31 19.09 6.89
C TYR A 87 7.28 18.32 7.69
N LEU A 88 6.86 17.12 7.24
CA LEU A 88 5.98 16.25 8.01
C LEU A 88 6.64 15.78 9.31
N GLN A 89 7.92 15.42 9.25
CA GLN A 89 8.69 14.95 10.38
C GLN A 89 8.90 16.05 11.42
N GLU A 90 9.17 17.28 10.99
CA GLU A 90 9.24 18.45 11.87
C GLU A 90 7.86 18.86 12.42
N GLY A 91 6.81 18.76 11.62
CA GLY A 91 5.43 18.99 12.06
C GLY A 91 5.01 18.02 13.17
N ILE A 92 5.29 16.72 13.00
CA ILE A 92 4.98 15.67 13.99
C ILE A 92 5.70 15.91 15.32
N LYS A 93 6.96 16.36 15.31
CA LYS A 93 7.72 16.68 16.53
C LYS A 93 7.11 17.82 17.33
N LYS A 94 6.45 18.77 16.65
CA LYS A 94 5.81 19.94 17.27
C LYS A 94 4.38 19.68 17.75
N LEU A 95 3.82 18.51 17.46
CA LEU A 95 2.48 18.13 17.94
C LEU A 95 2.55 17.47 19.31
N ASP A 96 1.61 17.85 20.18
CA ASP A 96 1.42 17.23 21.49
C ASP A 96 1.11 15.73 21.37
N GLU A 97 1.52 14.93 22.35
CA GLU A 97 1.35 13.46 22.31
C GLU A 97 -0.12 13.00 22.26
N GLY A 98 -1.06 13.85 22.68
CA GLY A 98 -2.50 13.60 22.59
C GLY A 98 -3.14 14.03 21.27
N CYS A 99 -2.38 14.63 20.34
CA CYS A 99 -2.92 15.12 19.08
C CYS A 99 -3.37 13.95 18.19
N GLU A 100 -4.67 13.91 17.88
CA GLU A 100 -5.31 12.84 17.09
C GLU A 100 -4.65 12.65 15.71
N TYR A 101 -4.14 13.73 15.12
CA TYR A 101 -3.50 13.73 13.82
C TYR A 101 -2.03 13.27 13.83
N LYS A 102 -1.39 13.16 15.00
CA LYS A 102 0.03 12.79 15.12
C LYS A 102 0.30 11.38 14.58
N ASN A 103 -0.59 10.43 14.86
CA ASN A 103 -0.50 9.07 14.32
C ASN A 103 -0.77 9.02 12.81
N LEU A 104 -1.74 9.80 12.32
CA LEU A 104 -2.06 9.87 10.89
C LEU A 104 -0.88 10.46 10.08
N LEU A 105 -0.29 11.54 10.58
CA LEU A 105 0.88 12.18 9.97
C LEU A 105 2.12 11.27 10.06
N GLY A 106 2.30 10.53 11.16
CA GLY A 106 3.36 9.51 11.29
C GLY A 106 3.24 8.39 10.25
N ILE A 107 2.01 7.97 9.95
CA ILE A 107 1.75 6.99 8.89
C ILE A 107 2.04 7.61 7.51
N LEU A 108 1.55 8.81 7.22
CA LEU A 108 1.83 9.51 5.96
C LEU A 108 3.33 9.71 5.72
N LEU A 109 4.09 10.05 6.76
CA LEU A 109 5.54 10.14 6.72
C LEU A 109 6.18 8.79 6.39
N ASN A 110 5.73 7.71 7.01
CA ASN A 110 6.25 6.36 6.75
C ASN A 110 5.94 5.91 5.31
N GLN A 111 4.78 6.29 4.77
CA GLN A 111 4.44 6.04 3.37
C GLN A 111 5.30 6.85 2.39
N LEU A 112 5.60 8.11 2.71
CA LEU A 112 6.54 8.91 1.92
C LEU A 112 7.96 8.32 1.96
N PHE A 113 8.41 7.75 3.08
CA PHE A 113 9.68 7.01 3.17
C PHE A 113 9.72 5.79 2.25
N LEU A 114 8.60 5.06 2.13
CA LEU A 114 8.47 3.91 1.24
C LEU A 114 8.43 4.30 -0.25
N LEU A 115 7.93 5.50 -0.56
CA LEU A 115 7.91 6.06 -1.92
C LEU A 115 9.28 6.56 -2.39
N ASP A 116 10.18 6.95 -1.47
CA ASP A 116 11.56 7.39 -1.75
C ASP A 116 12.56 6.22 -1.82
N CYS A 117 12.11 4.99 -1.55
CA CYS A 117 12.92 3.79 -1.71
C CYS A 117 13.23 3.52 -3.18
N LYS A 118 14.51 3.25 -3.51
CA LYS A 118 15.05 3.07 -4.89
C LYS A 118 14.38 1.98 -5.76
N LYS A 119 13.39 1.23 -5.25
CA LYS A 119 12.59 0.25 -6.01
C LYS A 119 11.12 0.29 -5.57
N LYS A 120 10.26 0.95 -6.35
CA LYS A 120 8.80 0.90 -6.18
C LYS A 120 8.27 -0.42 -6.74
N ARG A 121 7.54 -1.20 -5.94
CA ARG A 121 7.07 -2.54 -6.34
C ARG A 121 5.55 -2.75 -6.25
N TYR A 122 4.80 -1.81 -5.68
CA TYR A 122 3.35 -1.95 -5.46
C TYR A 122 2.63 -0.66 -5.77
N SER A 123 1.41 -0.76 -6.28
CA SER A 123 0.51 0.38 -6.24
C SER A 123 0.16 0.69 -4.79
N MET A 124 0.11 1.98 -4.45
CA MET A 124 -0.21 2.46 -3.11
C MET A 124 -1.47 1.81 -2.50
N PRO A 125 -2.55 1.58 -3.27
CA PRO A 125 -3.73 0.87 -2.78
C PRO A 125 -3.47 -0.58 -2.37
N THR A 126 -2.57 -1.29 -3.05
CA THR A 126 -2.25 -2.70 -2.80
C THR A 126 -1.44 -2.90 -1.52
N MET A 127 -0.52 -1.97 -1.23
CA MET A 127 0.20 -1.96 0.05
C MET A 127 -0.73 -1.62 1.20
N LEU A 128 -1.56 -0.59 1.04
CA LEU A 128 -2.57 -0.22 2.04
C LEU A 128 -3.51 -1.38 2.31
N PHE A 129 -4.02 -2.07 1.29
CA PHE A 129 -4.91 -3.21 1.40
C PHE A 129 -4.31 -4.40 2.18
N SER A 130 -3.11 -4.82 1.78
CA SER A 130 -2.42 -5.97 2.40
C SER A 130 -2.00 -5.66 3.84
N LEU A 131 -1.57 -4.41 4.08
CA LEU A 131 -1.23 -3.90 5.39
C LEU A 131 -2.47 -3.73 6.27
N ILE A 132 -3.60 -3.28 5.75
CA ILE A 132 -4.87 -3.17 6.51
C ILE A 132 -5.33 -4.54 6.99
N ILE A 133 -5.32 -5.56 6.13
CA ILE A 133 -5.72 -6.93 6.52
C ILE A 133 -4.73 -7.54 7.52
N PHE A 134 -3.43 -7.38 7.29
CA PHE A 134 -2.38 -7.90 8.17
C PHE A 134 -2.31 -7.17 9.54
N CYS A 135 -2.39 -5.84 9.55
CA CYS A 135 -2.37 -5.02 10.75
C CYS A 135 -3.64 -5.17 11.58
N GLN A 136 -4.78 -5.44 10.96
CA GLN A 136 -6.00 -5.72 11.72
C GLN A 136 -6.00 -7.13 12.33
N SER A 137 -5.36 -8.13 11.70
CA SER A 137 -5.01 -9.42 12.32
C SER A 137 -4.20 -10.33 11.40
N SER A 138 -2.93 -10.60 11.76
CA SER A 138 -2.06 -11.56 11.06
C SER A 138 -2.63 -12.99 11.05
N SER A 139 -3.29 -13.39 12.15
CA SER A 139 -4.01 -14.67 12.28
C SER A 139 -5.27 -14.76 11.42
N THR A 140 -5.84 -13.63 10.99
CA THR A 140 -7.01 -13.56 10.09
C THR A 140 -6.63 -13.81 8.64
N TYR A 141 -5.52 -13.21 8.21
CA TYR A 141 -4.90 -13.53 6.92
C TYR A 141 -4.66 -15.05 6.78
N GLU A 142 -4.11 -15.67 7.82
CA GLU A 142 -3.87 -17.12 7.84
C GLU A 142 -5.15 -17.98 7.93
N ARG A 143 -6.19 -17.52 8.63
CA ARG A 143 -7.46 -18.28 8.78
C ARG A 143 -8.30 -18.29 7.51
N VAL A 144 -8.35 -17.20 6.75
CA VAL A 144 -9.04 -17.16 5.44
C VAL A 144 -8.39 -18.15 4.49
N ALA A 145 -7.06 -18.12 4.43
CA ALA A 145 -6.27 -19.11 3.69
C ALA A 145 -6.56 -20.56 4.13
N ARG A 146 -6.59 -20.85 5.44
CA ARG A 146 -6.77 -22.24 5.95
C ARG A 146 -8.20 -22.77 5.89
N SER A 147 -9.23 -21.98 6.18
CA SER A 147 -10.62 -22.48 6.23
C SER A 147 -11.17 -22.85 4.85
N VAL A 148 -10.78 -22.10 3.83
CA VAL A 148 -11.11 -22.39 2.44
C VAL A 148 -10.46 -23.69 1.96
N LEU A 149 -9.20 -23.93 2.35
CA LEU A 149 -8.47 -25.17 2.07
C LEU A 149 -9.05 -26.40 2.81
N LYS A 150 -9.59 -26.21 4.01
CA LYS A 150 -10.05 -27.33 4.85
C LYS A 150 -11.40 -27.91 4.41
N ASN A 151 -12.28 -27.10 3.83
CA ASN A 151 -13.63 -27.52 3.42
C ASN A 151 -13.75 -27.93 1.95
N ASN A 152 -12.80 -27.55 1.10
CA ASN A 152 -12.75 -27.99 -0.30
C ASN A 152 -11.56 -28.95 -0.48
N LYS A 153 -11.81 -30.26 -0.52
CA LYS A 153 -10.75 -31.26 -0.79
C LYS A 153 -10.32 -31.32 -2.26
N CYS A 154 -11.04 -30.64 -3.14
CA CYS A 154 -10.73 -30.60 -4.56
C CYS A 154 -9.78 -29.44 -4.85
N ASP A 155 -8.59 -29.75 -5.37
CA ASP A 155 -7.57 -28.75 -5.72
C ASP A 155 -8.09 -27.72 -6.74
N LYS A 156 -8.91 -28.15 -7.71
CA LYS A 156 -9.56 -27.24 -8.67
C LYS A 156 -10.54 -26.26 -8.01
N CYS A 157 -11.20 -26.67 -6.93
CA CYS A 157 -12.07 -25.78 -6.15
C CYS A 157 -11.27 -24.83 -5.27
N GLN A 158 -10.17 -25.32 -4.70
CA GLN A 158 -9.25 -24.47 -3.94
C GLN A 158 -8.59 -23.42 -4.84
N SER A 159 -8.22 -23.77 -6.06
CA SER A 159 -7.59 -22.86 -7.02
C SER A 159 -8.51 -21.73 -7.49
N LEU A 160 -9.82 -21.80 -7.24
CA LEU A 160 -10.74 -20.69 -7.50
C LEU A 160 -10.55 -19.54 -6.50
N VAL A 161 -10.00 -19.83 -5.33
CA VAL A 161 -10.02 -18.94 -4.17
C VAL A 161 -8.62 -18.63 -3.63
N VAL A 162 -7.70 -19.58 -3.74
CA VAL A 162 -6.29 -19.42 -3.37
C VAL A 162 -5.38 -19.98 -4.46
N LEU A 163 -4.30 -19.28 -4.75
CA LEU A 163 -3.20 -19.82 -5.56
C LEU A 163 -2.45 -20.88 -4.75
N ALA A 164 -1.72 -21.74 -5.46
CA ALA A 164 -0.89 -22.76 -4.82
C ALA A 164 0.12 -22.13 -3.85
N LYS A 165 0.48 -22.91 -2.82
CA LYS A 165 1.50 -22.52 -1.85
C LYS A 165 2.86 -22.39 -2.53
N ASP A 166 3.74 -21.59 -1.92
CA ASP A 166 5.10 -21.33 -2.41
C ASP A 166 5.20 -20.62 -3.76
N ILE A 167 4.07 -20.18 -4.34
CA ILE A 167 4.09 -19.30 -5.49
C ILE A 167 4.71 -17.97 -5.06
N GLN A 168 5.79 -17.58 -5.75
CA GLN A 168 6.30 -16.23 -5.65
C GLN A 168 5.36 -15.31 -6.42
N THR A 169 4.78 -14.35 -5.71
CA THR A 169 4.07 -13.24 -6.34
C THR A 169 5.08 -12.26 -6.94
N ASP A 170 4.64 -11.31 -7.77
CA ASP A 170 5.47 -10.15 -8.13
C ASP A 170 5.79 -9.27 -6.90
N HIS A 171 5.20 -9.60 -5.74
CA HIS A 171 5.27 -8.89 -4.49
C HIS A 171 6.40 -9.38 -3.58
N THR A 172 7.65 -9.00 -3.90
CA THR A 172 8.83 -9.25 -3.04
C THR A 172 8.67 -9.02 -1.54
N TYR A 173 7.89 -8.02 -1.07
CA TYR A 173 7.63 -7.85 0.37
C TYR A 173 6.78 -8.98 0.94
N PHE A 174 5.72 -9.38 0.23
CA PHE A 174 4.90 -10.53 0.60
C PHE A 174 5.74 -11.80 0.54
N ASN A 175 6.54 -11.97 -0.52
CA ASN A 175 7.48 -13.10 -0.66
C ASN A 175 8.52 -13.15 0.47
N SER A 176 8.95 -11.99 0.99
CA SER A 176 9.90 -11.91 2.10
C SER A 176 9.27 -12.16 3.47
N LEU A 177 7.96 -11.89 3.61
CA LEU A 177 7.20 -12.16 4.83
C LEU A 177 6.66 -13.58 4.88
N GLN A 178 6.28 -14.15 3.74
CA GLN A 178 5.81 -15.53 3.68
C GLN A 178 6.98 -16.47 3.90
N ARG A 179 6.87 -17.32 4.92
CA ARG A 179 7.81 -18.42 5.17
C ARG A 179 7.37 -19.69 4.42
N GLY A 180 6.78 -19.54 3.23
CA GLY A 180 6.16 -20.62 2.45
C GLY A 180 4.79 -21.13 2.98
N GLY A 181 4.41 -20.77 4.21
CA GLY A 181 3.15 -21.23 4.82
C GLY A 181 1.89 -20.44 4.44
N LEU A 182 2.05 -19.28 3.78
CA LEU A 182 0.94 -18.39 3.45
C LEU A 182 0.35 -18.73 2.09
N CYS A 183 -0.98 -18.70 1.99
CA CYS A 183 -1.66 -18.83 0.71
C CYS A 183 -1.91 -17.46 0.12
N ILE A 184 -1.92 -17.36 -1.21
CA ILE A 184 -2.17 -16.12 -1.94
C ILE A 184 -3.59 -16.16 -2.46
N ALA A 185 -4.36 -15.09 -2.26
CA ALA A 185 -5.72 -14.99 -2.79
C ALA A 185 -5.69 -14.87 -4.33
N THR A 186 -6.62 -15.56 -4.99
CA THR A 186 -6.88 -15.41 -6.44
C THR A 186 -7.49 -14.04 -6.75
N GLN A 187 -7.59 -13.69 -8.03
CA GLN A 187 -8.24 -12.44 -8.43
C GLN A 187 -9.73 -12.46 -8.08
N GLU A 188 -10.39 -13.60 -8.26
CA GLU A 188 -11.79 -13.84 -7.92
C GLU A 188 -12.04 -13.58 -6.42
N THR A 189 -11.18 -14.10 -5.54
CA THR A 189 -11.25 -13.81 -4.09
C THR A 189 -11.07 -12.33 -3.79
N LYS A 190 -10.18 -11.64 -4.50
CA LYS A 190 -10.00 -10.19 -4.35
C LYS A 190 -11.24 -9.44 -4.80
N PHE A 191 -11.85 -9.83 -5.91
CA PHE A 191 -13.10 -9.24 -6.41
C PHE A 191 -14.27 -9.40 -5.45
N ILE A 192 -14.43 -10.59 -4.85
CA ILE A 192 -15.43 -10.83 -3.80
C ILE A 192 -15.22 -9.85 -2.64
N TYR A 193 -13.98 -9.72 -2.19
CA TYR A 193 -13.65 -8.81 -1.09
C TYR A 193 -13.90 -7.34 -1.44
N PHE A 194 -13.55 -6.90 -2.66
CA PHE A 194 -13.78 -5.51 -3.08
C PHE A 194 -15.26 -5.16 -3.12
N HIS A 195 -16.10 -6.03 -3.70
CA HIS A 195 -17.55 -5.84 -3.70
C HIS A 195 -18.10 -5.78 -2.27
N LEU A 196 -17.65 -6.71 -1.43
CA LEU A 196 -18.08 -6.79 -0.04
C LEU A 196 -17.71 -5.52 0.76
N CYS A 197 -16.49 -5.01 0.59
CA CYS A 197 -16.05 -3.75 1.18
C CYS A 197 -16.85 -2.56 0.65
N ALA A 198 -17.05 -2.46 -0.66
CA ALA A 198 -17.79 -1.36 -1.27
C ALA A 198 -19.25 -1.32 -0.78
N ILE A 199 -19.91 -2.47 -0.72
CA ILE A 199 -21.28 -2.60 -0.19
C ILE A 199 -21.30 -2.20 1.28
N PHE A 200 -20.37 -2.73 2.09
CA PHE A 200 -20.34 -2.42 3.51
C PHE A 200 -20.07 -0.93 3.77
N GLU A 201 -19.10 -0.35 3.07
CA GLU A 201 -18.76 1.08 3.13
C GLU A 201 -19.95 1.96 2.73
N TYR A 202 -20.66 1.59 1.67
CA TYR A 202 -21.88 2.28 1.26
C TYR A 202 -22.97 2.22 2.34
N ILE A 203 -23.17 1.06 2.97
CA ILE A 203 -24.14 0.90 4.07
C ILE A 203 -23.78 1.78 5.26
N ILE A 204 -22.53 1.75 5.74
CA ILE A 204 -22.12 2.48 6.95
C ILE A 204 -22.02 4.00 6.73
N ASN A 205 -21.76 4.46 5.50
CA ASN A 205 -21.68 5.89 5.19
C ASN A 205 -23.05 6.52 4.95
N ASN A 206 -24.12 5.71 4.79
CA ASN A 206 -25.48 6.17 4.64
C ASN A 206 -26.27 5.91 5.93
N LYS A 207 -26.61 6.97 6.69
CA LYS A 207 -27.21 6.85 8.03
C LYS A 207 -28.52 6.05 8.06
N ASP A 208 -29.36 6.16 7.04
CA ASP A 208 -30.63 5.44 6.99
C ASP A 208 -30.38 3.94 6.78
N LEU A 209 -29.46 3.60 5.87
CA LEU A 209 -29.07 2.22 5.62
C LEU A 209 -28.31 1.62 6.80
N GLU A 210 -27.41 2.37 7.45
CA GLU A 210 -26.72 1.95 8.66
C GLU A 210 -27.74 1.60 9.77
N SER A 211 -28.74 2.46 9.98
CA SER A 211 -29.79 2.21 10.97
C SER A 211 -30.61 0.97 10.65
N MET A 212 -30.98 0.76 9.38
CA MET A 212 -31.68 -0.45 8.94
C MET A 212 -30.81 -1.69 9.10
N PHE A 213 -29.54 -1.61 8.72
CA PHE A 213 -28.57 -2.68 8.81
C PHE A 213 -28.38 -3.14 10.25
N LEU A 214 -28.15 -2.21 11.19
CA LEU A 214 -27.96 -2.50 12.62
C LEU A 214 -29.19 -3.08 13.32
N LYS A 215 -30.39 -2.89 12.76
CA LYS A 215 -31.64 -3.50 13.26
C LYS A 215 -31.84 -4.93 12.74
N THR A 216 -31.09 -5.32 11.72
CA THR A 216 -31.22 -6.63 11.10
C THR A 216 -30.54 -7.67 12.00
N ASN A 217 -31.05 -8.90 12.00
CA ASN A 217 -30.31 -10.02 12.60
C ASN A 217 -29.48 -10.67 11.49
N ASP A 218 -28.40 -11.35 11.86
CA ASP A 218 -27.63 -12.14 10.89
C ASP A 218 -26.94 -11.29 9.80
N HIS A 219 -26.25 -10.25 10.28
CA HIS A 219 -25.53 -9.27 9.46
C HIS A 219 -24.54 -9.90 8.47
N HIS A 220 -23.93 -11.02 8.85
CA HIS A 220 -22.92 -11.70 8.03
C HIS A 220 -23.55 -12.42 6.83
N ASN A 221 -24.71 -13.07 6.99
CA ASN A 221 -25.43 -13.63 5.85
C ASN A 221 -25.98 -12.53 4.94
N LEU A 222 -26.54 -11.46 5.49
CA LEU A 222 -27.04 -10.34 4.69
C LEU A 222 -25.93 -9.75 3.80
N LEU A 223 -24.78 -9.42 4.39
CA LEU A 223 -23.66 -8.84 3.65
C LEU A 223 -23.11 -9.81 2.60
N SER A 224 -23.07 -11.11 2.92
CA SER A 224 -22.65 -12.13 1.96
C SER A 224 -23.62 -12.27 0.79
N GLN A 225 -24.93 -12.27 1.03
CA GLN A 225 -25.95 -12.33 -0.02
C GLN A 225 -25.91 -11.10 -0.94
N LEU A 226 -25.79 -9.90 -0.36
CA LEU A 226 -25.63 -8.67 -1.16
C LEU A 226 -24.39 -8.72 -2.03
N THR A 227 -23.29 -9.26 -1.50
CA THR A 227 -22.04 -9.45 -2.26
C THR A 227 -22.27 -10.40 -3.43
N LEU A 228 -22.94 -11.53 -3.22
CA LEU A 228 -23.24 -12.48 -4.30
C LEU A 228 -24.15 -11.88 -5.36
N LEU A 229 -25.19 -11.15 -4.97
CA LEU A 229 -26.09 -10.46 -5.91
C LEU A 229 -25.32 -9.43 -6.76
N ALA A 230 -24.42 -8.68 -6.13
CA ALA A 230 -23.58 -7.73 -6.87
C ALA A 230 -22.65 -8.44 -7.86
N LEU A 231 -22.05 -9.57 -7.46
CA LEU A 231 -21.22 -10.40 -8.35
C LEU A 231 -22.04 -11.03 -9.48
N GLU A 232 -23.29 -11.42 -9.25
CA GLU A 232 -24.19 -11.92 -10.31
C GLU A 232 -24.49 -10.84 -11.35
N SER A 233 -24.56 -9.58 -10.92
CA SER A 233 -24.76 -8.45 -11.83
C SER A 233 -23.49 -8.00 -12.56
N ASP A 234 -22.31 -8.33 -12.04
CA ASP A 234 -21.02 -8.00 -12.67
C ASP A 234 -20.58 -9.13 -13.61
N THR A 235 -21.01 -9.05 -14.87
CA THR A 235 -20.78 -10.08 -15.90
C THR A 235 -19.31 -10.27 -16.29
N PHE A 236 -18.40 -9.40 -15.86
CA PHE A 236 -17.04 -9.36 -16.41
C PHE A 236 -16.00 -10.19 -15.64
N ASN A 237 -16.28 -10.62 -14.41
CA ASN A 237 -15.20 -11.06 -13.52
C ASN A 237 -15.36 -12.46 -12.91
N ILE A 238 -16.57 -12.98 -12.69
CA ILE A 238 -16.76 -14.28 -12.00
C ILE A 238 -17.90 -15.08 -12.63
N ASP A 239 -17.59 -16.29 -13.11
CA ASP A 239 -18.61 -17.26 -13.50
C ASP A 239 -19.10 -18.05 -12.28
N LEU A 240 -20.25 -17.61 -11.74
CA LEU A 240 -20.91 -18.24 -10.60
C LEU A 240 -21.59 -19.57 -10.96
N ASN A 241 -21.87 -19.80 -12.25
CA ASN A 241 -22.54 -21.01 -12.72
C ASN A 241 -21.56 -22.14 -13.06
N LYS A 242 -20.26 -21.87 -13.01
CA LYS A 242 -19.22 -22.86 -13.21
C LYS A 242 -19.37 -24.02 -12.21
N ILE A 243 -19.40 -25.23 -12.75
CA ILE A 243 -19.43 -26.48 -11.99
C ILE A 243 -18.05 -27.12 -12.11
N CYS A 244 -17.43 -27.41 -10.97
CA CYS A 244 -16.20 -28.17 -10.91
C CYS A 244 -16.48 -29.65 -11.24
N GLU A 245 -15.49 -30.34 -11.80
CA GLU A 245 -15.54 -31.79 -12.07
C GLU A 245 -15.87 -32.64 -10.83
N CYS A 246 -15.59 -32.14 -9.62
CA CYS A 246 -15.99 -32.79 -8.37
C CYS A 246 -17.47 -32.57 -7.99
N GLY A 247 -18.27 -31.95 -8.86
CA GLY A 247 -19.68 -31.62 -8.65
C GLY A 247 -19.93 -30.37 -7.80
N ALA A 248 -18.88 -29.67 -7.35
CA ALA A 248 -19.03 -28.45 -6.58
C ALA A 248 -19.39 -27.25 -7.48
N ASN A 249 -20.35 -26.44 -7.03
CA ASN A 249 -20.76 -25.24 -7.73
C ASN A 249 -19.97 -24.03 -7.21
N SER A 250 -19.39 -23.24 -8.12
CA SER A 250 -18.61 -22.03 -7.80
C SER A 250 -19.37 -21.02 -6.94
N LYS A 251 -20.67 -20.80 -7.18
CA LYS A 251 -21.52 -19.95 -6.33
C LYS A 251 -21.51 -20.38 -4.87
N LYS A 252 -21.50 -21.68 -4.57
CA LYS A 252 -21.40 -22.18 -3.18
C LYS A 252 -20.03 -21.90 -2.58
N ILE A 253 -18.96 -22.05 -3.36
CA ILE A 253 -17.58 -21.78 -2.92
C ILE A 253 -17.41 -20.29 -2.61
N TYR A 254 -17.85 -19.41 -3.50
CA TYR A 254 -17.75 -17.97 -3.32
C TYR A 254 -18.70 -17.46 -2.23
N SER A 255 -19.88 -18.05 -2.09
CA SER A 255 -20.78 -17.79 -0.96
C SER A 255 -20.07 -18.09 0.37
N PHE A 256 -19.40 -19.23 0.47
CA PHE A 256 -18.65 -19.58 1.67
C PHE A 256 -17.48 -18.62 1.94
N ALA A 257 -16.72 -18.25 0.91
CA ALA A 257 -15.63 -17.28 1.04
C ALA A 257 -16.15 -15.90 1.49
N SER A 258 -17.24 -15.44 0.86
CA SER A 258 -17.92 -14.18 1.18
C SER A 258 -18.42 -14.17 2.62
N LEU A 259 -19.05 -15.25 3.10
CA LEU A 259 -19.54 -15.37 4.47
C LEU A 259 -18.41 -15.21 5.51
N ILE A 260 -17.27 -15.85 5.27
CA ILE A 260 -16.09 -15.71 6.12
C ILE A 260 -15.62 -14.25 6.15
N MET A 261 -15.51 -13.62 4.98
CA MET A 261 -15.09 -12.22 4.86
C MET A 261 -16.07 -11.27 5.54
N SER A 262 -17.39 -11.47 5.38
CA SER A 262 -18.43 -10.67 6.03
C SER A 262 -18.27 -10.69 7.54
N ASN A 263 -18.10 -11.88 8.12
CA ASN A 263 -17.87 -12.01 9.56
C ASN A 263 -16.62 -11.26 10.02
N ILE A 264 -15.53 -11.30 9.23
CA ILE A 264 -14.30 -10.55 9.55
C ILE A 264 -14.54 -9.05 9.55
N ILE A 265 -15.16 -8.52 8.50
CA ILE A 265 -15.45 -7.08 8.38
C ILE A 265 -16.32 -6.62 9.55
N LEU A 266 -17.37 -7.37 9.86
CA LEU A 266 -18.30 -7.01 10.95
C LEU A 266 -17.62 -7.05 12.33
N ASN A 267 -16.73 -8.02 12.55
CA ASN A 267 -15.93 -8.06 13.77
C ASN A 267 -14.98 -6.86 13.87
N ASN A 268 -14.33 -6.48 12.77
CA ASN A 268 -13.43 -5.33 12.74
C ASN A 268 -14.18 -4.01 12.92
N TYR A 269 -15.35 -3.87 12.29
CA TYR A 269 -16.25 -2.76 12.49
C TYR A 269 -16.70 -2.63 13.95
N THR A 270 -17.12 -3.74 14.56
CA THR A 270 -17.53 -3.77 15.98
C THR A 270 -16.37 -3.36 16.89
N LYS A 271 -15.16 -3.88 16.64
CA LYS A 271 -13.95 -3.47 17.38
C LYS A 271 -13.68 -1.98 17.22
N PHE A 272 -13.73 -1.47 15.98
CA PHE A 272 -13.50 -0.06 15.68
C PHE A 272 -14.49 0.85 16.42
N LYS A 273 -15.80 0.59 16.31
CA LYS A 273 -16.84 1.35 17.04
C LYS A 273 -16.67 1.28 18.56
N ASN A 274 -16.30 0.12 19.09
CA ASN A 274 -16.00 -0.02 20.51
C ASN A 274 -14.75 0.80 20.91
N SER A 275 -13.70 0.83 20.09
CA SER A 275 -12.50 1.64 20.30
C SER A 275 -12.77 3.15 20.21
N GLU A 276 -13.62 3.61 19.30
CA GLU A 276 -14.05 5.02 19.25
C GLU A 276 -14.85 5.42 20.49
N CYS A 277 -15.74 4.55 20.97
CA CYS A 277 -16.46 4.76 22.24
C CYS A 277 -15.53 4.81 23.46
N HIS A 278 -14.34 4.23 23.39
CA HIS A 278 -13.32 4.32 24.44
C HIS A 278 -12.64 5.70 24.48
N LYS A 279 -12.42 6.34 23.33
CA LYS A 279 -11.79 7.66 23.25
C LYS A 279 -12.68 8.79 23.76
N ASN A 280 -14.00 8.67 23.58
CA ASN A 280 -14.96 9.74 23.88
C ASN A 280 -15.48 9.79 25.33
N LYS A 281 -14.99 8.95 26.25
CA LYS A 281 -15.44 8.93 27.66
C LYS A 281 -14.29 8.64 28.62
N THR A 282 -13.55 9.69 28.97
CA THR A 282 -12.46 9.70 29.95
C THR A 282 -12.90 9.58 31.41
N ASP A 283 -14.18 9.76 31.74
CA ASP A 283 -14.65 9.63 33.13
C ASP A 283 -15.87 8.72 33.26
N SER A 284 -15.68 7.54 33.86
CA SER A 284 -16.58 6.88 34.82
C SER A 284 -16.32 5.37 34.88
N SER A 285 -16.06 4.91 36.10
CA SER A 285 -15.69 3.57 36.56
C SER A 285 -16.80 2.51 36.49
N LYS A 286 -17.73 2.58 35.51
CA LYS A 286 -18.77 1.55 35.34
C LYS A 286 -18.38 0.53 34.25
N LYS A 287 -18.38 -0.76 34.61
CA LYS A 287 -18.26 -1.89 33.67
C LYS A 287 -19.26 -1.70 32.51
N ARG A 288 -18.76 -1.54 31.28
CA ARG A 288 -19.58 -1.27 30.09
C ARG A 288 -20.06 -2.54 29.41
N LYS A 289 -21.26 -2.47 28.81
CA LYS A 289 -21.77 -3.42 27.82
C LYS A 289 -21.03 -3.20 26.49
N LEU A 290 -20.39 -4.24 25.96
CA LEU A 290 -19.81 -4.23 24.63
C LEU A 290 -20.92 -4.20 23.58
N THR A 291 -20.77 -3.35 22.57
CA THR A 291 -21.63 -3.42 21.38
C THR A 291 -21.29 -4.71 20.66
N THR A 292 -22.31 -5.51 20.39
CA THR A 292 -22.21 -6.77 19.65
C THR A 292 -23.27 -6.74 18.57
N LEU A 293 -22.86 -7.00 17.33
CA LEU A 293 -23.80 -7.28 16.25
C LEU A 293 -24.40 -8.67 16.51
N LYS A 294 -25.73 -8.76 16.42
CA LYS A 294 -26.47 -10.02 16.60
C LYS A 294 -26.43 -10.88 15.33
#